data_AF-A0A7K2TI11-F1
#
_entry.id   AF-A0A7K2TI11-F1
#
_cell.length_a   1.000
_cell.length_b   1.000
_cell.length_c   1.000
_cell.angle_alpha   90.00
_cell.angle_beta   90.00
_cell.angle_gamma   90.00
#
_symmetry.space_group_name_H-M   'P 1'
#
loop_
_entity.id
_entity.type
_entity.pdbx_description
1 polymer ?
#
loop_
_entity_poly.entity_id
_entity_poly.type
_entity_poly.pdbx_seq_one_letter_code
_entity_poly.pdbx_strand_id
1 'polypeptide(L)'
;MRSPRGTNRPRTATALRPRRTRLLTAALVCAAGAVTVTGCAGLEYREASCAGGEYPVVALGGTGSACVPDGEAPPDGFRAYPRGKVPKYVDDEWDVYWRTHVVDRDGTISDAPDEG
;
A
#
# COMPACT_ATOMS: atom_id res chain seq x y z
N MET A 1 -30.87 -17.99 80.24
CA MET A 1 -29.68 -18.23 79.39
C MET A 1 -30.08 -19.21 78.29
N ARG A 2 -29.73 -18.92 77.04
CA ARG A 2 -30.35 -19.44 75.81
C ARG A 2 -29.45 -20.49 75.12
N SER A 3 -30.02 -21.65 74.80
CA SER A 3 -29.56 -22.63 73.78
C SER A 3 -30.55 -23.80 73.72
N PRO A 4 -30.57 -24.65 72.67
CA PRO A 4 -30.08 -24.52 71.29
C PRO A 4 -31.04 -25.15 70.24
N ARG A 5 -30.53 -25.35 69.01
CA ARG A 5 -31.00 -26.28 67.93
C ARG A 5 -32.22 -25.78 67.14
N GLY A 6 -32.18 -25.61 65.82
CA GLY A 6 -31.43 -26.32 64.79
C GLY A 6 -32.31 -27.41 64.19
N THR A 7 -32.39 -27.40 62.86
CA THR A 7 -32.94 -28.41 61.91
C THR A 7 -34.45 -28.45 61.65
N ASN A 8 -34.85 -28.08 60.42
CA ASN A 8 -35.46 -29.06 59.50
C ASN A 8 -35.58 -28.54 58.04
N ARG A 9 -34.78 -29.13 57.16
CA ARG A 9 -35.20 -29.60 55.81
C ARG A 9 -35.62 -31.08 55.99
N PRO A 10 -36.19 -31.85 55.04
CA PRO A 10 -36.57 -31.57 53.64
C PRO A 10 -37.92 -32.25 53.24
N ARG A 11 -38.29 -32.16 51.95
CA ARG A 11 -38.61 -33.30 51.04
C ARG A 11 -39.39 -32.77 49.82
N THR A 12 -38.83 -32.82 48.60
CA THR A 12 -39.08 -33.84 47.54
C THR A 12 -40.56 -34.02 47.20
N ALA A 13 -41.02 -34.18 45.96
CA ALA A 13 -40.39 -34.21 44.64
C ALA A 13 -41.55 -34.29 43.61
N THR A 14 -41.31 -33.72 42.43
CA THR A 14 -41.75 -34.22 41.11
C THR A 14 -43.23 -34.46 40.84
N ALA A 15 -43.80 -33.66 39.94
CA ALA A 15 -44.60 -34.18 38.83
C ALA A 15 -44.45 -33.29 37.60
N LEU A 16 -43.63 -33.74 36.64
CA LEU A 16 -43.65 -33.27 35.26
C LEU A 16 -45.03 -33.52 34.66
N ARG A 17 -45.47 -32.68 33.71
CA ARG A 17 -45.90 -33.12 32.36
C ARG A 17 -46.30 -31.94 31.45
N PRO A 18 -46.34 -32.13 30.12
CA PRO A 18 -45.48 -31.40 29.20
C PRO A 18 -46.27 -30.57 28.19
N ARG A 19 -45.67 -29.52 27.66
CA ARG A 19 -46.06 -28.93 26.37
C ARG A 19 -44.77 -28.49 25.70
N ARG A 20 -44.21 -29.38 24.87
CA ARG A 20 -44.26 -29.29 23.40
C ARG A 20 -43.79 -27.93 22.91
N THR A 21 -42.74 -27.99 22.07
CA THR A 21 -42.22 -26.95 21.18
C THR A 21 -41.48 -25.82 21.89
N ARG A 22 -40.26 -25.44 21.52
CA ARG A 22 -39.66 -25.43 20.19
C ARG A 22 -38.18 -25.79 20.28
N LEU A 23 -37.71 -26.58 19.32
CA LEU A 23 -36.31 -26.67 18.95
C LEU A 23 -35.84 -25.23 18.69
N LEU A 24 -34.99 -24.71 19.57
CA LEU A 24 -34.15 -23.56 19.27
C LEU A 24 -32.73 -24.08 19.23
N THR A 25 -32.44 -24.82 18.16
CA THR A 25 -31.08 -24.92 17.63
C THR A 25 -30.62 -23.50 17.37
N ALA A 26 -29.86 -22.94 18.30
CA ALA A 26 -29.13 -21.69 18.10
C ALA A 26 -28.08 -21.94 17.03
N ALA A 27 -28.44 -21.75 15.77
CA ALA A 27 -27.48 -21.65 14.69
C ALA A 27 -26.71 -20.34 14.92
N LEU A 28 -25.50 -20.44 15.49
CA LEU A 28 -24.52 -19.36 15.41
C LEU A 28 -24.17 -19.20 13.93
N VAL A 29 -24.84 -18.28 13.26
CA VAL A 29 -24.41 -17.80 11.95
C VAL A 29 -23.18 -16.95 12.21
N CYS A 30 -21.99 -17.55 12.09
CA CYS A 30 -20.76 -16.80 11.94
C CYS A 30 -20.85 -16.09 10.58
N ALA A 31 -21.34 -14.84 10.58
CA ALA A 31 -21.13 -13.94 9.47
C ALA A 31 -19.64 -13.61 9.43
N ALA A 32 -18.84 -14.49 8.83
CA ALA A 32 -17.53 -14.14 8.34
C ALA A 32 -17.79 -13.12 7.23
N GLY A 33 -17.79 -11.84 7.59
CA GLY A 33 -17.76 -10.76 6.63
C GLY A 33 -16.56 -11.01 5.74
N ALA A 34 -16.82 -11.30 4.47
CA ALA A 34 -15.80 -11.27 3.45
C ALA A 34 -15.28 -9.83 3.43
N VAL A 35 -14.17 -9.58 4.13
CA VAL A 35 -13.33 -8.43 3.84
C VAL A 35 -12.80 -8.73 2.45
N THR A 36 -13.56 -8.31 1.44
CA THR A 36 -13.04 -8.16 0.10
C THR A 36 -11.80 -7.29 0.27
N VAL A 37 -10.63 -7.87 0.02
CA VAL A 37 -9.38 -7.12 -0.11
C VAL A 37 -9.55 -6.27 -1.36
N THR A 38 -10.31 -5.18 -1.24
CA THR A 38 -10.20 -4.03 -2.13
C THR A 38 -8.83 -3.46 -1.80
N GLY A 39 -7.79 -4.06 -2.38
CA GLY A 39 -6.42 -3.66 -2.20
C GLY A 39 -6.33 -2.17 -2.43
N CYS A 40 -5.95 -1.42 -1.40
CA CYS A 40 -5.61 0.00 -1.33
C CYS A 40 -5.98 0.91 -2.51
N ALA A 41 -7.18 0.80 -3.10
CA ALA A 41 -7.57 1.55 -4.29
C ALA A 41 -7.82 3.05 -4.02
N GLY A 42 -7.48 3.51 -2.82
CA GLY A 42 -7.54 4.91 -2.38
C GLY A 42 -6.24 5.42 -1.74
N LEU A 43 -5.15 4.65 -1.74
CA LEU A 43 -3.82 5.19 -1.49
C LEU A 43 -3.17 5.43 -2.86
N GLU A 44 -3.09 6.69 -3.27
CA GLU A 44 -2.28 7.09 -4.42
C GLU A 44 -0.81 6.76 -4.12
N TYR A 45 -0.37 5.58 -4.57
CA TYR A 45 1.03 5.18 -4.50
C TYR A 45 1.78 5.90 -5.61
N ARG A 46 2.71 6.78 -5.23
CA ARG A 46 3.66 7.41 -6.16
C ARG A 46 5.02 6.80 -5.92
N GLU A 47 5.54 6.16 -6.95
CA GLU A 47 6.88 5.58 -6.93
C GLU A 47 7.92 6.67 -7.21
N ALA A 48 8.95 6.79 -6.37
CA ALA A 48 10.05 7.72 -6.63
C ALA A 48 10.87 7.25 -7.84
N SER A 49 11.40 8.19 -8.62
CA SER A 49 12.22 7.84 -9.80
C SER A 49 13.56 7.20 -9.45
N CYS A 50 14.10 7.51 -8.27
CA CYS A 50 15.31 6.93 -7.70
C CYS A 50 15.11 6.61 -6.22
N ALA A 51 15.97 5.76 -5.67
CA ALA A 51 15.95 5.48 -4.24
C ALA A 51 16.40 6.70 -3.43
N GLY A 52 16.10 6.71 -2.13
CA GLY A 52 16.60 7.75 -1.23
C GLY A 52 18.13 7.72 -1.15
N GLY A 53 18.76 8.89 -1.28
CA GLY A 53 20.23 9.02 -1.34
C GLY A 53 20.80 8.94 -2.76
N GLU A 54 19.94 8.90 -3.78
CA GLU A 54 20.33 8.95 -5.19
C GLU A 54 19.60 10.10 -5.89
N TYR A 55 20.20 10.59 -6.97
CA TYR A 55 19.60 11.55 -7.87
C TYR A 55 19.53 11.00 -9.30
N PRO A 56 18.48 11.37 -10.06
CA PRO A 56 18.34 10.89 -11.42
C PRO A 56 19.26 11.65 -12.39
N VAL A 57 19.78 10.93 -13.38
CA VAL A 57 20.57 11.46 -14.51
C VAL A 57 19.95 11.02 -15.83
N VAL A 58 20.24 11.75 -16.90
CA VAL A 58 19.72 11.52 -18.25
C VAL A 58 20.84 11.14 -19.21
N ALA A 59 20.55 10.19 -20.09
CA ALA A 59 21.45 9.78 -21.14
C ALA A 59 21.63 10.92 -22.17
N LEU A 60 22.86 11.13 -22.60
CA LEU A 60 23.18 12.10 -23.63
C LEU A 60 22.66 11.62 -24.99
N GLY A 61 21.81 12.41 -25.64
CA GLY A 61 21.24 12.12 -26.96
C GLY A 61 20.21 10.98 -26.97
N GLY A 62 19.70 10.56 -25.82
CA GLY A 62 18.70 9.51 -25.70
C GLY A 62 17.71 9.80 -24.58
N THR A 63 16.66 8.98 -24.50
CA THR A 63 15.56 9.10 -23.53
C THR A 63 15.80 8.29 -22.25
N GLY A 64 16.93 7.58 -22.17
CA GLY A 64 17.29 6.76 -21.03
C GLY A 64 17.65 7.57 -19.79
N SER A 65 17.50 6.96 -18.62
CA SER A 65 17.85 7.53 -17.33
C SER A 65 18.59 6.53 -16.44
N ALA A 66 19.30 7.04 -15.44
CA ALA A 66 19.91 6.23 -14.38
C ALA A 66 19.82 6.96 -13.04
N CYS A 67 20.08 6.24 -11.95
CA CYS A 67 20.21 6.80 -10.60
C CYS A 67 21.66 6.78 -10.17
N VAL A 68 22.13 7.88 -9.58
CA VAL A 68 23.52 8.08 -9.15
C VAL A 68 23.50 8.45 -7.67
N PRO A 69 24.38 7.89 -6.82
CA PRO A 69 24.46 8.27 -5.42
C PRO A 69 24.71 9.77 -5.24
N ASP A 70 24.08 10.37 -4.23
CA ASP A 70 24.26 11.78 -3.91
C ASP A 70 25.74 12.13 -3.68
N GLY A 71 26.19 13.18 -4.36
CA GLY A 71 27.58 13.66 -4.28
C GLY A 71 28.55 12.97 -5.24
N GLU A 72 28.13 11.92 -5.94
CA GLU A 72 28.92 11.31 -7.01
C GLU A 72 28.66 12.00 -8.36
N ALA A 73 29.66 11.96 -9.25
CA ALA A 73 29.51 12.49 -10.60
C ALA A 73 28.71 11.51 -11.48
N PRO A 74 27.92 12.00 -12.46
CA PRO A 74 27.27 11.12 -13.43
C PRO A 74 28.30 10.26 -14.19
N PRO A 75 27.97 9.00 -14.51
CA PRO A 75 28.83 8.16 -15.34
C PRO A 75 28.95 8.71 -16.76
N ASP A 76 29.98 8.28 -17.49
CA ASP A 76 30.18 8.65 -18.89
C ASP A 76 28.93 8.35 -19.73
N GLY A 77 28.55 9.29 -20.60
CA GLY A 77 27.34 9.18 -21.41
C GLY A 77 26.07 9.68 -20.72
N PHE A 78 26.14 10.10 -19.45
CA PHE A 78 25.03 10.69 -18.71
C PHE A 78 25.36 12.10 -18.24
N ARG A 79 24.32 12.86 -17.92
CA ARG A 79 24.44 14.16 -17.24
C ARG A 79 23.29 14.37 -16.26
N ALA A 80 23.47 15.29 -15.32
CA ALA A 80 22.37 15.75 -14.49
C ALA A 80 21.27 16.41 -15.36
N TYR A 81 20.01 16.20 -14.98
CA TYR A 81 18.89 16.89 -15.60
C TYR A 81 19.04 18.42 -15.47
N PRO A 82 18.58 19.20 -16.48
CA PRO A 82 18.49 20.65 -16.34
C PRO A 82 17.72 21.06 -15.10
N ARG A 83 18.14 22.17 -14.46
CA ARG A 83 17.45 22.67 -13.26
C ARG A 83 15.97 22.92 -13.54
N GLY A 84 15.12 22.43 -12.65
CA GLY A 84 13.66 22.54 -12.78
C GLY A 84 13.04 21.51 -13.73
N LYS A 85 13.83 20.66 -14.40
CA LYS A 85 13.37 19.60 -15.30
C LYS A 85 13.75 18.19 -14.82
N VAL A 86 13.70 17.97 -13.51
CA VAL A 86 14.18 16.74 -12.86
C VAL A 86 12.98 15.87 -12.50
N PRO A 87 12.89 14.61 -12.98
CA PRO A 87 11.86 13.68 -12.52
C PRO A 87 12.07 13.36 -11.05
N LYS A 88 10.97 13.31 -10.30
CA LYS A 88 10.93 12.97 -8.87
C LYS A 88 10.17 11.66 -8.64
N TYR A 89 9.12 11.45 -9.43
CA TYR A 89 8.28 10.26 -9.38
C TYR A 89 8.12 9.68 -10.79
N VAL A 90 7.93 8.37 -10.85
CA VAL A 90 7.49 7.70 -12.07
C VAL A 90 6.18 8.33 -12.54
N ASP A 91 6.07 8.57 -13.85
CA ASP A 91 4.94 9.22 -14.51
C ASP A 91 4.65 10.67 -14.06
N ASP A 92 5.61 11.36 -13.41
CA ASP A 92 5.46 12.79 -13.21
C ASP A 92 5.69 13.60 -14.50
N GLU A 93 5.44 14.91 -14.43
CA GLU A 93 5.57 15.83 -15.57
C GLU A 93 6.92 15.67 -16.29
N TRP A 94 8.01 15.52 -15.53
CA TRP A 94 9.34 15.45 -16.10
C TRP A 94 9.67 14.05 -16.59
N ASP A 95 9.25 13.00 -15.88
CA ASP A 95 9.40 11.62 -16.34
C ASP A 95 8.70 11.42 -17.69
N VAL A 96 7.48 11.95 -17.83
CA VAL A 96 6.74 11.90 -19.10
C VAL A 96 7.40 12.75 -20.18
N TYR A 97 7.85 13.97 -19.85
CA TYR A 97 8.50 14.87 -20.81
C TYR A 97 9.74 14.23 -21.46
N TRP A 98 10.58 13.55 -20.68
CA TRP A 98 11.84 12.97 -21.16
C TRP A 98 11.66 11.68 -21.96
N ARG A 99 10.44 11.12 -22.05
CA ARG A 99 10.15 9.98 -22.95
C ARG A 99 10.26 10.34 -24.43
N THR A 100 10.11 11.62 -24.77
CA THR A 100 10.16 12.11 -26.16
C THR A 100 11.18 13.21 -26.37
N HIS A 101 11.95 13.57 -25.35
CA HIS A 101 12.95 14.62 -25.43
C HIS A 101 14.31 14.07 -25.04
N VAL A 102 15.34 14.61 -25.68
CA VAL A 102 16.73 14.26 -25.40
C VAL A 102 17.51 15.51 -25.05
N VAL A 103 18.62 15.33 -24.34
CA VAL A 103 19.58 16.40 -24.10
C VAL A 103 20.93 16.03 -24.70
N ASP A 104 21.51 16.93 -25.48
CA ASP A 104 22.83 16.72 -26.07
C ASP A 104 23.98 17.08 -25.10
N ARG A 105 25.22 16.97 -25.60
CA ARG A 105 26.43 17.28 -24.83
C ARG A 105 26.52 18.75 -24.43
N ASP A 106 25.94 19.64 -25.21
CA ASP A 106 25.95 21.08 -24.99
C ASP A 106 24.82 21.51 -24.03
N GLY A 107 23.92 20.60 -23.68
CA GLY A 107 22.77 20.84 -22.82
C GLY A 107 21.54 21.36 -23.58
N THR A 108 21.55 21.31 -24.91
CA THR A 108 20.40 21.63 -25.76
C THR A 108 19.39 20.51 -25.68
N ILE A 109 18.11 20.88 -25.61
CA ILE A 109 16.99 19.93 -25.57
C ILE A 109 16.32 19.91 -26.94
N SER A 110 16.08 18.72 -27.47
CA SER A 110 15.35 18.48 -28.72
C SER A 110 14.41 17.30 -28.58
N ASP A 111 13.53 17.10 -29.56
CA ASP A 111 12.76 15.86 -29.65
C ASP A 111 13.70 14.66 -29.86
N ALA A 112 13.31 13.52 -29.33
CA ALA A 112 13.98 12.25 -29.60
C ALA A 112 13.82 11.91 -31.09
N PRO A 113 14.85 11.32 -31.73
CA PRO A 113 14.71 10.84 -33.09
C PRO A 113 13.59 9.79 -33.16
N ASP A 114 12.76 9.85 -34.19
CA ASP A 114 11.73 8.84 -34.42
C ASP A 114 12.40 7.46 -34.48
N GLU A 115 11.96 6.54 -33.61
CA GLU A 115 12.30 5.13 -33.71
C GLU A 115 11.52 4.54 -34.89
N GLY A 116 12.03 4.77 -36.10
CA GLY A 116 11.46 4.27 -37.37
C GLY A 116 11.54 2.76 -37.54
#